data_AF-A0A507EYH2-F1
#
_entry.id   AF-A0A507EYH2-F1
#
_cell.length_a   1.000
_cell.length_b   1.000
_cell.length_c   1.000
_cell.angle_alpha   90.00
_cell.angle_beta   90.00
_cell.angle_gamma   90.00
#
_symmetry.space_group_name_H-M   'P 1'
#
loop_
_entity.id
_entity.type
_entity.pdbx_description
1 polymer ?
#
loop_
_entity_poly.entity_id
_entity_poly.type
_entity_poly.pdbx_seq_one_letter_code
_entity_poly.pdbx_strand_id
1 'polypeptide(L)'
;MPPLSVSLTASLVDFDELVKKEQIKKMKEKDRTGTVDDTAMLLALEKARQRRNQKQKEKDELEAKGPPKKRYDHMGNEIDGKFTKDKVVFRWGCVVLFWLTISCGLQWAMFAIPQWRGDKYQNAGLFQVCGTVELQFNPTFNDTGGAGNLTIKNTKPYSCESVEVYFEKFQALIAPDPNNPRPSDRWHTGSRDALKGILVSRYLEACGTFLDMVFGLGSVLLVMRPNPDERIERRNVVWTVIGLVLVPWFPTIDILVSFDYWERIGVGYFETLSYAGNGGFSNYTKIGPILSLFTSWFDFGLELWFLQWALRRLFTTHPSVEAERAAQAAKNEIPLETVESTSSA
;
A
#
# COMPACT_ATOMS: atom_id res chain seq x y z
N MET A 1 11.85 -8.45 -33.28
CA MET A 1 11.57 -8.08 -31.87
C MET A 1 10.14 -8.47 -31.55
N PRO A 2 9.90 -9.63 -30.91
CA PRO A 2 8.56 -10.05 -30.48
C PRO A 2 8.25 -9.60 -29.03
N PRO A 3 6.97 -9.50 -28.65
CA PRO A 3 6.55 -8.85 -27.42
C PRO A 3 6.45 -9.83 -26.24
N LEU A 4 6.93 -9.38 -25.08
CA LEU A 4 6.81 -10.05 -23.78
C LEU A 4 5.38 -9.89 -23.25
N SER A 5 4.58 -10.95 -23.43
CA SER A 5 3.39 -11.21 -22.64
C SER A 5 3.82 -11.91 -21.34
N VAL A 6 4.03 -11.14 -20.27
CA VAL A 6 4.23 -11.71 -18.94
C VAL A 6 2.86 -12.12 -18.42
N SER A 7 2.56 -13.41 -18.61
CA SER A 7 1.34 -14.06 -18.15
C SER A 7 1.36 -14.24 -16.63
N LEU A 8 0.33 -13.72 -15.97
CA LEU A 8 0.02 -13.95 -14.55
C LEU A 8 -0.31 -15.43 -14.22
N THR A 9 -0.13 -16.35 -15.16
CA THR A 9 -0.30 -17.80 -14.96
C THR A 9 0.99 -18.50 -14.51
N ALA A 10 2.15 -17.83 -14.55
CA ALA A 10 3.42 -18.43 -14.16
C ALA A 10 3.53 -18.64 -12.62
N SER A 11 2.91 -17.79 -11.80
CA SER A 11 3.06 -17.90 -10.33
C SER A 11 2.20 -18.99 -9.68
N LEU A 12 1.19 -19.51 -10.37
CA LEU A 12 0.31 -20.57 -9.85
C LEU A 12 0.86 -21.97 -10.15
N VAL A 13 1.54 -22.15 -11.29
CA VAL A 13 2.20 -23.41 -11.64
C VAL A 13 3.44 -23.61 -10.78
N ASP A 14 4.23 -22.56 -10.53
CA ASP A 14 5.41 -22.63 -9.66
C ASP A 14 5.08 -22.90 -8.19
N PHE A 15 3.94 -22.42 -7.69
CA PHE A 15 3.51 -22.69 -6.31
C PHE A 15 3.05 -24.14 -6.12
N ASP A 16 2.29 -24.69 -7.07
CA ASP A 16 1.91 -26.11 -7.05
C ASP A 16 3.13 -27.03 -7.22
N GLU A 17 4.13 -26.60 -7.99
CA GLU A 17 5.40 -27.33 -8.12
C GLU A 17 6.24 -27.26 -6.84
N LEU A 18 6.28 -26.10 -6.17
CA LEU A 18 6.94 -25.91 -4.87
C LEU A 18 6.26 -26.74 -3.78
N VAL A 19 4.93 -26.76 -3.73
CA VAL A 19 4.16 -27.60 -2.80
C VAL A 19 4.41 -29.09 -3.09
N LYS A 20 4.44 -29.53 -4.36
CA LYS A 20 4.81 -30.90 -4.73
C LYS A 20 6.24 -31.24 -4.31
N LYS A 21 7.21 -30.36 -4.56
CA LYS A 21 8.62 -30.56 -4.18
C LYS A 21 8.78 -30.61 -2.67
N GLU A 22 8.03 -29.81 -1.92
CA GLU A 22 8.05 -29.82 -0.45
C GLU A 22 7.35 -31.05 0.13
N GLN A 23 6.27 -31.54 -0.50
CA GLN A 23 5.63 -32.82 -0.13
C GLN A 23 6.52 -34.03 -0.44
N ILE A 24 7.24 -34.02 -1.57
CA ILE A 24 8.21 -35.07 -1.93
C ILE A 24 9.40 -35.04 -0.97
N LYS A 25 9.86 -33.85 -0.56
CA LYS A 25 10.94 -33.69 0.44
C LYS A 25 10.50 -34.21 1.81
N LYS A 26 9.28 -33.88 2.26
CA LYS A 26 8.69 -34.41 3.50
C LYS A 26 8.45 -35.92 3.45
N MET A 27 8.09 -36.50 2.31
CA MET A 27 8.01 -37.96 2.14
C MET A 27 9.40 -38.62 2.23
N LYS A 28 10.42 -38.05 1.58
CA LYS A 28 11.80 -38.58 1.65
C LYS A 28 12.44 -38.43 3.04
N GLU A 29 12.05 -37.44 3.82
CA GLU A 29 12.51 -37.24 5.20
C GLU A 29 11.76 -38.15 6.20
N LYS A 30 10.51 -38.51 5.87
CA LYS A 30 9.65 -39.44 6.62
C LYS A 30 10.03 -40.91 6.46
N ASP A 31 10.74 -41.27 5.39
CA ASP A 31 11.38 -42.59 5.23
C ASP A 31 12.62 -42.79 6.12
N ARG A 32 13.09 -41.74 6.82
CA ARG A 32 14.24 -41.81 7.74
C ARG A 32 13.89 -41.80 9.22
N THR A 33 12.65 -41.52 9.59
CA THR A 33 12.20 -41.52 11.00
C THR A 33 10.86 -42.24 11.10
N GLY A 34 10.93 -43.53 11.41
CA GLY A 34 9.77 -44.36 11.63
C GLY A 34 9.00 -43.90 12.87
N THR A 35 7.86 -43.27 12.63
CA THR A 35 6.53 -43.50 13.24
C THR A 35 5.61 -42.42 12.69
N VAL A 36 4.63 -42.82 11.87
CA VAL A 36 3.65 -41.90 11.30
C VAL A 36 2.61 -41.60 12.35
N ASP A 37 2.49 -40.33 12.73
CA ASP A 37 1.40 -39.83 13.56
C ASP A 37 0.12 -39.79 12.71
N ASP A 38 -0.57 -40.93 12.65
CA ASP A 38 -1.76 -41.18 11.81
C ASP A 38 -2.86 -40.12 12.02
N THR A 39 -2.89 -39.51 13.20
CA THR A 39 -3.76 -38.40 13.60
C THR A 39 -3.53 -37.12 12.77
N ALA A 40 -2.27 -36.75 12.52
CA ALA A 40 -1.95 -35.56 11.73
C ALA A 40 -2.27 -35.75 10.24
N MET A 41 -2.12 -36.99 9.74
CA MET A 41 -2.47 -37.33 8.36
C MET A 41 -3.99 -37.35 8.14
N LEU A 42 -4.75 -37.89 9.09
CA LEU A 42 -6.21 -37.86 9.09
C LEU A 42 -6.74 -36.42 9.12
N LEU A 43 -6.19 -35.56 9.98
CA LEU A 43 -6.59 -34.15 10.08
C LEU A 43 -6.28 -33.36 8.79
N ALA A 44 -5.15 -33.64 8.13
CA ALA A 44 -4.81 -33.05 6.85
C ALA A 44 -5.74 -33.50 5.71
N LEU A 45 -6.10 -34.79 5.68
CA LEU A 45 -7.05 -35.38 4.73
C LEU A 45 -8.45 -34.80 4.92
N GLU A 46 -8.91 -34.65 6.16
CA GLU A 46 -10.21 -34.08 6.46
C GLU A 46 -10.30 -32.61 6.07
N LYS A 47 -9.25 -31.81 6.34
CA LYS A 47 -9.15 -30.41 5.92
C LYS A 47 -9.09 -30.26 4.40
N ALA A 48 -8.42 -31.18 3.70
CA ALA A 48 -8.40 -31.24 2.24
C ALA A 48 -9.79 -31.58 1.66
N ARG A 49 -10.52 -32.50 2.31
CA ARG A 49 -11.89 -32.87 1.93
C ARG A 49 -12.87 -31.73 2.12
N GLN A 50 -12.79 -31.00 3.24
CA GLN A 50 -13.60 -29.81 3.51
C GLN A 50 -13.36 -28.73 2.45
N ARG A 51 -12.10 -28.47 2.07
CA ARG A 51 -11.76 -27.52 1.00
C ARG A 51 -12.32 -27.93 -0.37
N ARG A 52 -12.29 -29.23 -0.69
CA ARG A 52 -12.91 -29.75 -1.93
C ARG A 52 -14.42 -29.56 -1.92
N ASN A 53 -15.08 -29.88 -0.80
CA ASN A 53 -16.52 -29.72 -0.67
C ASN A 53 -16.96 -28.25 -0.71
N GLN A 54 -16.18 -27.32 -0.14
CA GLN A 54 -16.42 -25.88 -0.28
C GLN A 54 -16.26 -25.41 -1.71
N LYS A 55 -15.17 -25.79 -2.39
CA LYS A 55 -14.97 -25.46 -3.82
C LYS A 55 -16.07 -26.04 -4.71
N GLN A 56 -16.54 -27.25 -4.41
CA GLN A 56 -17.63 -27.89 -5.13
C GLN A 56 -18.94 -27.11 -4.91
N LYS A 57 -19.27 -26.76 -3.66
CA LYS A 57 -20.44 -25.91 -3.35
C LYS A 57 -20.39 -24.53 -4.02
N GLU A 58 -19.23 -23.86 -4.02
CA GLU A 58 -19.06 -22.59 -4.73
C GLU A 58 -19.25 -22.75 -6.24
N LYS A 59 -18.77 -23.87 -6.81
CA LYS A 59 -18.92 -24.18 -8.23
C LYS A 59 -20.37 -24.51 -8.59
N ASP A 60 -21.04 -25.31 -7.77
CA ASP A 60 -22.45 -25.67 -7.93
C ASP A 60 -23.36 -24.43 -7.74
N GLU A 61 -23.03 -23.52 -6.82
CA GLU A 61 -23.70 -22.21 -6.68
C GLU A 61 -23.41 -21.25 -7.84
N LEU A 62 -22.25 -21.37 -8.50
CA LEU A 62 -21.93 -20.62 -9.71
C LEU A 62 -22.71 -21.16 -10.91
N GLU A 63 -22.77 -22.49 -11.05
CA GLU A 63 -23.48 -23.20 -12.13
C GLU A 63 -25.01 -23.03 -12.00
N ALA A 64 -25.55 -22.99 -10.77
CA ALA A 64 -26.97 -22.73 -10.51
C ALA A 64 -27.43 -21.32 -10.92
N LYS A 65 -26.51 -20.39 -11.19
CA LYS A 65 -26.83 -18.99 -11.53
C LYS A 65 -26.88 -18.70 -13.03
N GLY A 66 -26.75 -19.74 -13.87
CA GLY A 66 -26.79 -19.64 -15.31
C GLY A 66 -25.51 -18.99 -15.90
N PRO A 67 -25.30 -19.08 -17.21
CA PRO A 67 -24.14 -18.47 -17.85
C PRO A 67 -24.16 -16.95 -17.62
N PRO A 68 -22.98 -16.31 -17.41
CA PRO A 68 -22.90 -14.88 -17.19
C PRO A 68 -23.58 -14.16 -18.36
N LYS A 69 -24.60 -13.33 -18.06
CA LYS A 69 -25.21 -12.48 -19.07
C LYS A 69 -24.10 -11.65 -19.72
N LYS A 70 -23.98 -11.71 -21.04
CA LYS A 70 -23.02 -10.89 -21.79
C LYS A 70 -23.25 -9.42 -21.46
N ARG A 71 -22.23 -8.78 -20.89
CA ARG A 71 -22.26 -7.34 -20.58
C ARG A 71 -21.59 -6.58 -21.71
N TYR A 72 -22.10 -5.40 -21.98
CA TYR A 72 -21.60 -4.52 -23.02
C TYR A 72 -21.31 -3.15 -22.43
N ASP A 73 -20.22 -2.53 -22.86
CA ASP A 73 -19.87 -1.15 -22.50
C ASP A 73 -20.81 -0.14 -23.16
N HIS A 74 -20.66 1.15 -22.80
CA HIS A 74 -21.40 2.26 -23.42
C HIS A 74 -21.21 2.41 -24.94
N MET A 75 -20.17 1.81 -25.53
CA MET A 75 -19.93 1.80 -26.97
C MET A 75 -20.45 0.52 -27.65
N GLY A 76 -21.16 -0.34 -26.91
CA GLY A 76 -21.71 -1.60 -27.42
C GLY A 76 -20.70 -2.73 -27.56
N ASN A 77 -19.48 -2.61 -27.01
CA ASN A 77 -18.49 -3.68 -27.02
C ASN A 77 -18.71 -4.65 -25.86
N GLU A 78 -18.60 -5.96 -26.14
CA GLU A 78 -18.66 -7.00 -25.12
C GLU A 78 -17.51 -6.85 -24.11
N ILE A 79 -17.85 -6.88 -22.82
CA ILE A 79 -16.92 -6.93 -21.69
C ILE A 79 -16.49 -8.39 -21.54
N ASP A 80 -15.37 -8.73 -22.16
CA ASP A 80 -14.82 -10.10 -22.21
C ASP A 80 -13.67 -10.33 -21.22
N GLY A 81 -13.41 -9.36 -20.33
CA GLY A 81 -12.29 -9.41 -19.39
C GLY A 81 -10.93 -9.10 -20.03
N LYS A 82 -10.89 -8.58 -21.27
CA LYS A 82 -9.69 -8.02 -21.89
C LYS A 82 -9.63 -6.50 -21.71
N PHE A 83 -8.60 -5.87 -22.26
CA PHE A 83 -8.44 -4.43 -22.20
C PHE A 83 -9.62 -3.70 -22.85
N THR A 84 -10.03 -2.58 -22.26
CA THR A 84 -11.08 -1.70 -22.77
C THR A 84 -10.76 -1.26 -24.19
N LYS A 85 -11.79 -1.26 -25.05
CA LYS A 85 -11.66 -0.80 -26.44
C LYS A 85 -11.76 0.72 -26.56
N ASP A 86 -12.10 1.43 -25.48
CA ASP A 86 -12.12 2.89 -25.45
C ASP A 86 -10.68 3.44 -25.40
N LYS A 87 -10.23 3.97 -26.54
CA LYS A 87 -8.90 4.57 -26.71
C LYS A 87 -8.66 5.75 -25.76
N VAL A 88 -9.71 6.50 -25.40
CA VAL A 88 -9.59 7.66 -24.51
C VAL A 88 -9.35 7.20 -23.08
N VAL A 89 -10.13 6.21 -22.62
CA VAL A 89 -9.94 5.59 -21.30
C VAL A 89 -8.57 4.93 -21.21
N PHE A 90 -8.16 4.18 -22.24
CA PHE A 90 -6.85 3.55 -22.29
C PHE A 90 -5.70 4.56 -22.20
N ARG A 91 -5.76 5.66 -22.97
CA ARG A 91 -4.73 6.71 -22.95
C ARG A 91 -4.61 7.35 -21.57
N TRP A 92 -5.73 7.72 -20.96
CA TRP A 92 -5.73 8.29 -19.61
C TRP A 92 -5.26 7.29 -18.56
N GLY A 93 -5.65 6.01 -18.68
CA GLY A 93 -5.15 4.93 -17.83
C GLY A 93 -3.61 4.81 -17.89
N CYS A 94 -3.01 4.93 -19.07
CA CYS A 94 -1.54 4.97 -19.21
C CYS A 94 -0.91 6.20 -18.53
N VAL A 95 -1.55 7.38 -18.63
CA VAL A 95 -1.06 8.62 -17.97
C VAL A 95 -1.11 8.48 -16.45
N VAL A 96 -2.22 7.97 -15.92
CA VAL A 96 -2.39 7.68 -14.49
C VAL A 96 -1.34 6.67 -14.05
N LEU A 97 -1.18 5.54 -14.76
CA LEU A 97 -0.19 4.52 -14.43
C LEU A 97 1.25 5.05 -14.44
N PHE A 98 1.58 5.92 -15.41
CA PHE A 98 2.88 6.57 -15.47
C PHE A 98 3.12 7.46 -14.24
N TRP A 99 2.12 8.25 -13.85
CA TRP A 99 2.19 9.08 -12.65
C TRP A 99 2.36 8.22 -11.38
N LEU A 100 1.54 7.18 -11.20
CA LEU A 100 1.64 6.27 -10.04
C LEU A 100 3.01 5.60 -9.95
N THR A 101 3.65 5.32 -11.09
CA THR A 101 5.02 4.78 -11.13
C THR A 101 6.04 5.80 -10.61
N ILE A 102 5.92 7.08 -11.01
CA ILE A 102 6.79 8.16 -10.51
C ILE A 102 6.54 8.37 -9.01
N SER A 103 5.28 8.46 -8.62
CA SER A 103 4.86 8.68 -7.24
C SER A 103 5.39 7.59 -6.32
N CYS A 104 5.20 6.32 -6.69
CA CYS A 104 5.80 5.17 -6.02
C CYS A 104 7.33 5.31 -5.89
N GLY A 105 8.02 5.66 -6.99
CA GLY A 105 9.47 5.84 -6.96
C GLY A 105 9.91 6.92 -5.96
N LEU A 106 9.16 8.02 -5.89
CA LEU A 106 9.39 9.09 -4.93
C LEU A 106 9.11 8.64 -3.49
N GLN A 107 8.02 7.93 -3.22
CA GLN A 107 7.70 7.40 -1.89
C GLN A 107 8.80 6.45 -1.38
N TRP A 108 9.24 5.49 -2.20
CA TRP A 108 10.35 4.60 -1.83
C TRP A 108 11.69 5.32 -1.66
N ALA A 109 11.95 6.35 -2.47
CA ALA A 109 13.14 7.18 -2.29
C ALA A 109 13.06 7.95 -0.98
N MET A 110 11.92 8.57 -0.66
CA MET A 110 11.70 9.30 0.59
C MET A 110 11.81 8.39 1.80
N PHE A 111 11.26 7.18 1.72
CA PHE A 111 11.39 6.13 2.73
C PHE A 111 12.86 5.81 3.09
N ALA A 112 13.75 5.82 2.10
CA ALA A 112 15.16 5.45 2.28
C ALA A 112 16.08 6.62 2.69
N ILE A 113 15.78 7.87 2.31
CA ILE A 113 16.70 8.99 2.53
C ILE A 113 16.65 9.56 3.96
N PRO A 114 17.78 10.10 4.46
CA PRO A 114 17.85 10.74 5.76
C PRO A 114 17.35 12.19 5.74
N GLN A 115 16.12 12.42 5.25
CA GLN A 115 15.53 13.75 5.09
C GLN A 115 14.10 13.81 5.65
N TRP A 116 13.89 13.18 6.79
CA TRP A 116 12.60 13.19 7.48
C TRP A 116 12.50 14.31 8.48
N ARG A 117 13.46 14.37 9.40
CA ARG A 117 13.61 15.43 10.39
C ARG A 117 15.05 15.88 10.44
N GLY A 118 15.30 17.09 10.91
CA GLY A 118 16.67 17.51 11.16
C GLY A 118 16.79 18.97 11.51
N ASP A 119 17.98 19.30 11.98
CA ASP A 119 18.45 20.66 12.20
C ASP A 119 19.70 20.92 11.35
N LYS A 120 20.42 22.00 11.63
CA LYS A 120 21.66 22.35 10.93
C LYS A 120 22.83 21.39 11.19
N TYR A 121 22.70 20.47 12.15
CA TYR A 121 23.78 19.58 12.58
C TYR A 121 23.52 18.10 12.25
N GLN A 122 22.26 17.68 12.28
CA GLN A 122 21.84 16.31 12.04
C GLN A 122 20.58 16.27 11.19
N ASN A 123 20.56 15.38 10.20
CA ASN A 123 19.38 14.98 9.47
C ASN A 123 19.10 13.50 9.76
N ALA A 124 17.88 13.18 10.10
CA ALA A 124 17.42 11.84 10.30
C ALA A 124 16.43 11.42 9.23
N GLY A 125 16.51 10.15 8.84
CA GLY A 125 15.46 9.43 8.15
C GLY A 125 15.03 8.23 8.98
N LEU A 126 14.10 7.46 8.43
CA LEU A 126 13.57 6.30 9.13
C LEU A 126 14.66 5.26 9.49
N PHE A 127 15.68 5.10 8.64
CA PHE A 127 16.71 4.07 8.82
C PHE A 127 18.01 4.57 9.48
N GLN A 128 18.37 5.83 9.22
CA GLN A 128 19.68 6.34 9.60
C GLN A 128 19.61 7.81 10.03
N VAL A 129 20.50 8.17 10.94
CA VAL A 129 20.76 9.55 11.36
C VAL A 129 22.13 9.93 10.85
N CYS A 130 22.19 11.02 10.10
CA CYS A 130 23.41 11.54 9.50
C CYS A 130 23.72 12.93 10.04
N GLY A 131 24.98 13.21 10.33
CA GLY A 131 25.34 14.54 10.82
C GLY A 131 26.82 14.74 11.03
N THR A 132 27.15 15.93 11.54
CA THR A 132 28.53 16.40 11.73
C THR A 132 28.87 16.70 13.18
N VAL A 133 27.99 16.39 14.13
CA VAL A 133 28.20 16.71 15.55
C VAL A 133 28.08 15.48 16.43
N GLU A 134 28.87 15.48 17.50
CA GLU A 134 28.68 14.63 18.66
C GLU A 134 28.00 15.43 19.76
N LEU A 135 26.90 14.88 20.28
CA LEU A 135 26.15 15.49 21.37
C LEU A 135 26.81 15.14 22.71
N GLN A 136 26.74 16.06 23.66
CA GLN A 136 27.00 15.79 25.07
C GLN A 136 25.84 16.28 25.94
N PHE A 137 25.62 15.58 27.04
CA PHE A 137 24.63 15.95 28.03
C PHE A 137 25.29 16.74 29.16
N ASN A 138 24.84 17.98 29.37
CA ASN A 138 25.24 18.81 30.49
C ASN A 138 24.11 18.83 31.54
N PRO A 139 24.27 18.13 32.67
CA PRO A 139 23.21 17.95 33.65
C PRO A 139 23.09 19.14 34.63
N THR A 140 23.90 20.19 34.45
CA THR A 140 23.90 21.40 35.31
C THR A 140 23.23 22.61 34.65
N PHE A 141 22.86 22.50 33.38
CA PHE A 141 22.23 23.59 32.65
C PHE A 141 20.75 23.67 33.01
N ASN A 142 20.43 24.53 33.98
CA ASN A 142 19.09 24.66 34.51
C ASN A 142 18.26 25.58 33.62
N ASP A 143 17.73 25.08 32.50
CA ASP A 143 16.79 25.86 31.70
C ASP A 143 15.39 25.78 32.33
N THR A 144 14.95 26.89 32.91
CA THR A 144 13.60 27.09 33.45
C THR A 144 12.50 26.99 32.40
N GLY A 145 12.86 26.86 31.12
CA GLY A 145 11.96 26.68 29.98
C GLY A 145 12.09 25.33 29.27
N GLY A 146 12.06 24.20 30.00
CA GLY A 146 11.71 22.89 29.44
C GLY A 146 12.70 22.19 28.48
N ALA A 147 13.73 22.88 27.97
CA ALA A 147 14.73 22.33 27.07
C ALA A 147 16.11 22.91 27.41
N GLY A 148 17.09 22.12 27.86
CA GLY A 148 18.36 22.73 28.27
C GLY A 148 19.63 21.88 28.39
N ASN A 149 19.59 20.55 28.24
CA ASN A 149 20.76 19.74 28.67
C ASN A 149 21.63 19.17 27.54
N LEU A 150 21.26 19.29 26.26
CA LEU A 150 22.14 18.84 25.16
C LEU A 150 22.99 20.00 24.63
N THR A 151 24.29 19.75 24.48
CA THR A 151 25.26 20.67 23.88
C THR A 151 26.14 19.93 22.88
N ILE A 152 26.89 20.67 22.07
CA ILE A 152 27.82 20.09 21.09
C ILE A 152 29.13 19.79 21.80
N LYS A 153 29.52 18.51 21.83
CA LYS A 153 30.81 18.07 22.37
C LYS A 153 31.94 18.40 21.41
N ASN A 154 31.77 17.97 20.16
CA ASN A 154 32.75 18.12 19.10
C ASN A 154 32.07 18.02 17.73
N THR A 155 32.76 18.50 16.71
CA THR A 155 32.38 18.31 15.31
C THR A 155 33.18 17.16 14.69
N LYS A 156 32.51 16.32 13.90
CA LYS A 156 33.08 15.19 13.15
C LYS A 156 32.75 15.30 11.66
N PRO A 157 33.49 14.61 10.77
CA PRO A 157 33.10 14.47 9.37
C PRO A 157 31.68 13.92 9.23
N TYR A 158 31.00 14.33 8.16
CA TYR A 158 29.64 13.87 7.88
C TYR A 158 29.60 12.34 7.82
N SER A 159 28.83 11.76 8.73
CA SER A 159 28.70 10.31 8.88
C SER A 159 27.25 9.95 9.15
N CYS A 160 26.84 8.79 8.65
CA CYS A 160 25.52 8.21 8.88
C CYS A 160 25.66 6.98 9.76
N GLU A 161 24.76 6.85 10.73
CA GLU A 161 24.65 5.72 11.62
C GLU A 161 23.21 5.23 11.57
N SER A 162 22.96 3.93 11.78
CA SER A 162 21.58 3.44 11.89
C SER A 162 20.89 4.13 13.08
N VAL A 163 19.57 4.31 13.00
CA VAL A 163 18.79 4.93 14.07
C VAL A 163 18.98 4.18 15.39
N GLU A 164 19.08 2.86 15.35
CA GLU A 164 19.29 2.00 16.51
C GLU A 164 20.64 2.28 17.18
N VAL A 165 21.72 2.35 16.40
CA VAL A 165 23.07 2.64 16.92
C VAL A 165 23.15 4.07 17.44
N TYR A 166 22.56 5.03 16.73
CA TYR A 166 22.45 6.41 17.18
C TYR A 166 21.69 6.48 18.53
N PHE A 167 20.56 5.78 18.62
CA PHE A 167 19.73 5.73 19.81
C PHE A 167 20.46 5.12 21.01
N GLU A 168 21.21 4.04 20.82
CA GLU A 168 22.02 3.43 21.90
C GLU A 168 23.07 4.41 22.44
N LYS A 169 23.77 5.13 21.55
CA LYS A 169 24.71 6.18 21.95
C LYS A 169 24.02 7.33 22.67
N PHE A 170 22.84 7.74 22.19
CA PHE A 170 22.04 8.78 22.83
C PHE A 170 21.55 8.36 24.22
N GLN A 171 21.06 7.14 24.37
CA GLN A 171 20.67 6.57 25.67
C GLN A 171 21.82 6.53 26.67
N ALA A 172 23.00 6.10 26.22
CA ALA A 172 24.20 6.10 27.06
C ALA A 172 24.60 7.51 27.50
N LEU A 173 24.37 8.51 26.64
CA LEU A 173 24.67 9.91 26.95
C LEU A 173 23.76 10.49 28.04
N ILE A 174 22.48 10.11 28.03
CA ILE A 174 21.46 10.63 28.97
C ILE A 174 21.17 9.67 30.12
N ALA A 175 21.99 8.63 30.30
CA ALA A 175 21.79 7.61 31.32
C ALA A 175 21.74 8.27 32.72
N PRO A 176 20.71 7.95 33.54
CA PRO A 176 20.58 8.54 34.86
C PRO A 176 21.73 8.12 35.77
N ASP A 177 22.24 9.06 36.57
CA ASP A 177 23.22 8.73 37.61
C ASP A 177 22.50 7.97 38.75
N PRO A 178 22.84 6.69 39.00
CA PRO A 178 22.16 5.87 40.00
C PRO A 178 22.29 6.43 41.42
N ASN A 179 23.27 7.30 41.67
CA ASN A 179 23.51 7.90 42.99
C ASN A 179 22.89 9.29 43.14
N ASN A 180 22.35 9.88 42.07
CA ASN A 180 21.79 11.23 42.09
C ASN A 180 20.69 11.38 41.02
N PRO A 181 19.47 10.89 41.28
CA PRO A 181 18.37 10.97 40.32
C PRO A 181 17.97 12.43 40.09
N ARG A 182 17.91 12.84 38.81
CA ARG A 182 17.65 14.23 38.41
C ARG A 182 16.35 14.31 37.59
N PRO A 183 15.71 15.49 37.50
CA PRO A 183 14.54 15.71 36.63
C PRO A 183 14.78 15.30 35.16
N SER A 184 16.04 15.30 34.71
CA SER A 184 16.50 14.81 33.41
C SER A 184 16.23 13.34 33.13
N ASP A 185 16.00 12.51 34.15
CA ASP A 185 15.78 11.06 34.02
C ASP A 185 14.46 10.75 33.29
N ARG A 186 13.54 11.72 33.23
CA ARG A 186 12.32 11.66 32.42
C ARG A 186 12.63 11.59 30.92
N TRP A 187 13.72 12.23 30.48
CA TRP A 187 14.13 12.21 29.08
C TRP A 187 14.67 10.84 28.66
N HIS A 188 15.43 10.19 29.54
CA HIS A 188 15.90 8.81 29.33
C HIS A 188 14.73 7.83 29.15
N THR A 189 13.64 8.01 29.91
CA THR A 189 12.43 7.20 29.76
C THR A 189 11.67 7.53 28.47
N GLY A 190 11.43 8.82 28.18
CA GLY A 190 10.67 9.24 27.00
C GLY A 190 11.34 8.97 25.66
N SER A 191 12.67 8.89 25.62
CA SER A 191 13.43 8.54 24.42
C SER A 191 13.29 7.06 24.03
N ARG A 192 13.08 6.14 24.99
CA ARG A 192 12.83 4.72 24.69
C ARG A 192 11.54 4.50 23.90
N ASP A 193 10.50 5.27 24.24
CA ASP A 193 9.23 5.24 23.50
C ASP A 193 9.38 5.84 22.10
N ALA A 194 10.28 6.82 21.93
CA ALA A 194 10.57 7.41 20.64
C ALA A 194 11.18 6.42 19.63
N LEU A 195 12.10 5.53 20.05
CA LEU A 195 12.63 4.51 19.15
C LEU A 195 11.51 3.59 18.64
N LYS A 196 10.62 3.14 19.52
CA LYS A 196 9.46 2.32 19.12
C LYS A 196 8.59 3.07 18.11
N GLY A 197 8.36 4.36 18.35
CA GLY A 197 7.65 5.23 17.45
C GLY A 197 8.27 5.33 16.05
N ILE A 198 9.59 5.49 15.96
CA ILE A 198 10.32 5.51 14.69
C ILE A 198 10.26 4.15 13.98
N LEU A 199 10.32 3.04 14.73
CA LEU A 199 10.15 1.71 14.14
C LEU A 199 8.73 1.49 13.61
N VAL A 200 7.69 1.92 14.34
CA VAL A 200 6.30 1.89 13.86
C VAL A 200 6.15 2.75 12.60
N SER A 201 6.78 3.92 12.57
CA SER A 201 6.81 4.81 11.40
C SER A 201 7.37 4.13 10.16
N ARG A 202 8.47 3.36 10.27
CA ARG A 202 8.97 2.52 9.16
C ARG A 202 7.91 1.58 8.61
N TYR A 203 7.18 0.90 9.48
CA TYR A 203 6.15 -0.04 9.05
C TYR A 203 4.95 0.67 8.45
N LEU A 204 4.52 1.80 9.01
CA LEU A 204 3.42 2.61 8.47
C LEU A 204 3.76 3.12 7.08
N GLU A 205 4.96 3.66 6.88
CA GLU A 205 5.39 4.18 5.58
C GLU A 205 5.55 3.07 4.55
N ALA A 206 6.18 1.95 4.92
CA ALA A 206 6.33 0.81 4.02
C ALA A 206 4.99 0.18 3.65
N CYS A 207 4.09 -0.01 4.63
CA CYS A 207 2.76 -0.56 4.38
C CYS A 207 1.90 0.41 3.57
N GLY A 208 1.91 1.70 3.90
CA GLY A 208 1.21 2.75 3.17
C GLY A 208 1.63 2.78 1.70
N THR A 209 2.93 2.92 1.45
CA THR A 209 3.53 2.89 0.10
C THR A 209 3.15 1.62 -0.66
N PHE A 210 3.26 0.44 -0.02
CA PHE A 210 2.92 -0.82 -0.69
C PHE A 210 1.42 -0.91 -1.04
N LEU A 211 0.55 -0.53 -0.11
CA LEU A 211 -0.90 -0.56 -0.33
C LEU A 211 -1.33 0.45 -1.38
N ASP A 212 -0.70 1.64 -1.42
CA ASP A 212 -0.90 2.65 -2.46
C ASP A 212 -0.69 2.05 -3.85
N MET A 213 0.44 1.36 -4.05
CA MET A 213 0.71 0.70 -5.32
C MET A 213 -0.33 -0.37 -5.68
N VAL A 214 -0.73 -1.19 -4.71
CA VAL A 214 -1.68 -2.30 -4.94
C VAL A 214 -3.06 -1.77 -5.30
N PHE A 215 -3.56 -0.78 -4.56
CA PHE A 215 -4.87 -0.20 -4.80
C PHE A 215 -4.88 0.74 -6.00
N GLY A 216 -3.78 1.45 -6.24
CA GLY A 216 -3.62 2.29 -7.41
C GLY A 216 -3.59 1.50 -8.70
N LEU A 217 -2.76 0.44 -8.75
CA LEU A 217 -2.78 -0.50 -9.88
C LEU A 217 -4.16 -1.17 -10.02
N GLY A 218 -4.78 -1.54 -8.89
CA GLY A 218 -6.12 -2.11 -8.85
C GLY A 218 -7.18 -1.19 -9.46
N SER A 219 -7.12 0.12 -9.18
CA SER A 219 -8.05 1.12 -9.72
C SER A 219 -7.92 1.28 -11.24
N VAL A 220 -6.69 1.31 -11.74
CA VAL A 220 -6.41 1.36 -13.17
C VAL A 220 -6.88 0.07 -13.86
N LEU A 221 -6.59 -1.09 -13.28
CA LEU A 221 -6.98 -2.39 -13.85
C LEU A 221 -8.50 -2.60 -13.84
N LEU A 222 -9.21 -2.11 -12.81
CA LEU A 222 -10.68 -2.15 -12.77
C LEU A 222 -11.31 -1.45 -13.97
N VAL A 223 -10.76 -0.30 -14.35
CA VAL A 223 -11.25 0.51 -15.46
C VAL A 223 -10.78 -0.03 -16.81
N MET A 224 -9.49 -0.35 -16.91
CA MET A 224 -8.88 -0.77 -18.16
C MET A 224 -9.20 -2.22 -18.51
N ARG A 225 -9.54 -3.06 -17.54
CA ARG A 225 -9.83 -4.49 -17.74
C ARG A 225 -11.03 -4.93 -16.88
N PRO A 226 -12.24 -4.41 -17.19
CA PRO A 226 -13.45 -4.72 -16.43
C PRO A 226 -13.76 -6.22 -16.47
N ASN A 227 -14.26 -6.75 -15.36
CA ASN A 227 -14.54 -8.18 -15.24
C ASN A 227 -15.89 -8.51 -15.91
N PRO A 228 -16.00 -9.61 -16.68
CA PRO A 228 -17.29 -10.04 -17.24
C PRO A 228 -18.35 -10.31 -16.18
N ASP A 229 -17.95 -10.80 -15.00
CA ASP A 229 -18.88 -11.05 -13.88
C ASP A 229 -19.10 -9.78 -13.04
N GLU A 230 -20.33 -9.27 -13.05
CA GLU A 230 -20.75 -8.06 -12.32
C GLU A 230 -20.55 -8.19 -10.80
N ARG A 231 -20.70 -9.38 -10.22
CA ARG A 231 -20.55 -9.56 -8.78
C ARG A 231 -19.09 -9.48 -8.36
N ILE A 232 -18.22 -10.09 -9.16
CA ILE A 232 -16.78 -10.02 -8.94
C ILE A 232 -16.30 -8.58 -9.17
N GLU A 233 -16.79 -7.92 -10.23
CA GLU A 233 -16.48 -6.52 -10.50
C GLU A 233 -16.92 -5.61 -9.36
N ARG A 234 -18.17 -5.69 -8.91
CA ARG A 234 -18.68 -4.89 -7.79
C ARG A 234 -17.86 -5.11 -6.52
N ARG A 235 -17.51 -6.37 -6.21
CA ARG A 235 -16.66 -6.68 -5.06
C ARG A 235 -15.27 -6.05 -5.20
N ASN A 236 -14.65 -6.15 -6.37
CA ASN A 236 -13.33 -5.57 -6.62
C ASN A 236 -13.38 -4.03 -6.52
N VAL A 237 -14.42 -3.39 -7.07
CA VAL A 237 -14.64 -1.94 -6.93
C VAL A 237 -14.75 -1.54 -5.47
N VAL A 238 -15.54 -2.25 -4.65
CA VAL A 238 -15.69 -1.96 -3.22
C VAL A 238 -14.34 -2.07 -2.50
N TRP A 239 -13.58 -3.15 -2.71
CA TRP A 239 -12.26 -3.32 -2.09
C TRP A 239 -11.25 -2.26 -2.54
N THR A 240 -11.24 -1.91 -3.83
CA THR A 240 -10.38 -0.84 -4.33
C THR A 240 -10.74 0.49 -3.71
N VAL A 241 -12.02 0.88 -3.68
CA VAL A 241 -12.44 2.17 -3.08
C VAL A 241 -12.11 2.22 -1.60
N ILE A 242 -12.32 1.13 -0.86
CA ILE A 242 -11.90 1.06 0.55
C ILE A 242 -10.39 1.29 0.67
N GLY A 243 -9.59 0.61 -0.16
CA GLY A 243 -8.14 0.77 -0.18
C GLY A 243 -7.71 2.20 -0.50
N LEU A 244 -8.23 2.77 -1.58
CA LEU A 244 -7.97 4.15 -2.00
C LEU A 244 -8.24 5.17 -0.90
N VAL A 245 -9.35 4.99 -0.16
CA VAL A 245 -9.71 5.90 0.93
C VAL A 245 -8.80 5.71 2.15
N LEU A 246 -8.33 4.50 2.42
CA LEU A 246 -7.50 4.18 3.58
C LEU A 246 -6.03 4.58 3.43
N VAL A 247 -5.46 4.39 2.23
CA VAL A 247 -4.04 4.62 1.95
C VAL A 247 -3.52 6.02 2.37
N PRO A 248 -4.15 7.16 2.03
CA PRO A 248 -3.65 8.49 2.38
C PRO A 248 -3.60 8.75 3.89
N TRP A 249 -4.29 7.95 4.69
CA TRP A 249 -4.24 8.06 6.14
C TRP A 249 -2.96 7.48 6.74
N PHE A 250 -2.26 6.56 6.07
CA PHE A 250 -1.01 6.00 6.57
C PHE A 250 0.07 7.07 6.79
N PRO A 251 0.48 7.86 5.77
CA PRO A 251 1.46 8.92 5.98
C PRO A 251 0.93 10.05 6.87
N THR A 252 -0.40 10.28 6.88
CA THR A 252 -1.03 11.26 7.78
C THR A 252 -0.87 10.86 9.24
N ILE A 253 -1.20 9.60 9.58
CA ILE A 253 -1.04 9.04 10.92
C ILE A 253 0.45 9.00 11.27
N ASP A 254 1.31 8.62 10.32
CA ASP A 254 2.75 8.56 10.55
C ASP A 254 3.34 9.93 10.93
N ILE A 255 2.96 11.01 10.25
CA ILE A 255 3.40 12.36 10.59
C ILE A 255 2.92 12.78 11.98
N LEU A 256 1.67 12.45 12.34
CA LEU A 256 1.10 12.76 13.65
C LEU A 256 1.80 11.99 14.78
N VAL A 257 2.07 10.71 14.55
CA VAL A 257 2.76 9.82 15.50
C VAL A 257 4.23 10.22 15.64
N SER A 258 4.91 10.50 14.53
CA SER A 258 6.34 10.83 14.50
C SER A 258 6.68 12.27 14.89
N PHE A 259 5.68 13.13 15.15
CA PHE A 259 5.90 14.57 15.39
C PHE A 259 6.90 14.82 16.52
N ASP A 260 6.72 14.18 17.67
CA ASP A 260 7.49 14.48 18.88
C ASP A 260 8.66 13.52 19.13
N TYR A 261 8.75 12.40 18.40
CA TYR A 261 9.72 11.35 18.70
C TYR A 261 11.15 11.70 18.34
N TRP A 262 11.36 12.42 17.25
CA TRP A 262 12.69 12.81 16.81
C TRP A 262 13.36 13.78 17.78
N GLU A 263 12.59 14.72 18.34
CA GLU A 263 13.07 15.64 19.37
C GLU A 263 13.46 14.91 20.65
N ARG A 264 12.68 13.91 21.05
CA ARG A 264 12.97 13.08 22.23
C ARG A 264 14.29 12.32 22.13
N ILE A 265 14.84 12.11 20.93
CA ILE A 265 16.17 11.53 20.73
C ILE A 265 17.22 12.56 20.32
N GLY A 266 16.94 13.85 20.48
CA GLY A 266 17.89 14.94 20.25
C GLY A 266 18.01 15.41 18.79
N VAL A 267 17.26 14.82 17.85
CA VAL A 267 17.25 15.26 16.45
C VAL A 267 16.29 16.44 16.28
N GLY A 268 16.77 17.54 15.71
CA GLY A 268 15.95 18.76 15.56
C GLY A 268 15.94 19.64 16.81
N TYR A 269 16.57 19.18 17.90
CA TYR A 269 16.59 19.83 19.21
C TYR A 269 17.07 21.29 19.15
N PHE A 270 18.13 21.57 18.38
CA PHE A 270 18.69 22.93 18.30
C PHE A 270 17.84 23.89 17.48
N GLU A 271 17.02 23.38 16.56
CA GLU A 271 16.08 24.19 15.78
C GLU A 271 14.84 24.53 16.62
N THR A 272 14.33 23.58 17.41
CA THR A 272 13.22 23.79 18.36
C THR A 272 13.59 24.78 19.48
N LEU A 273 14.82 24.75 19.98
CA LEU A 273 15.31 25.71 20.98
C LEU A 273 15.40 27.15 20.47
N SER A 274 15.83 27.33 19.21
CA SER A 274 15.85 28.64 18.55
C SER A 274 14.43 29.25 18.43
N TYR A 275 13.41 28.38 18.39
CA TYR A 275 12.00 28.76 18.25
C TYR A 275 11.34 29.19 19.56
N ALA A 276 11.59 28.51 20.68
CA ALA A 276 11.00 28.85 21.98
C ALA A 276 11.31 30.31 22.40
N GLY A 277 12.37 30.91 21.86
CA GLY A 277 12.72 32.32 22.04
C GLY A 277 12.11 33.32 21.02
N ASN A 278 11.56 32.87 19.88
CA ASN A 278 11.26 33.75 18.72
C ASN A 278 9.89 33.57 18.02
N GLY A 279 8.99 32.69 18.49
CA GLY A 279 7.57 32.72 18.11
C GLY A 279 7.17 32.36 16.65
N GLY A 280 8.09 31.94 15.76
CA GLY A 280 7.77 31.49 14.38
C GLY A 280 7.93 29.98 14.10
N PHE A 281 6.93 29.32 13.49
CA PHE A 281 6.87 27.86 13.22
C PHE A 281 8.22 27.13 12.99
N SER A 282 8.49 26.09 13.82
CA SER A 282 9.69 25.24 13.73
C SER A 282 9.73 24.43 12.42
N ASN A 283 10.79 24.61 11.62
CA ASN A 283 11.03 23.92 10.34
C ASN A 283 11.96 22.69 10.50
N TYR A 284 11.80 21.94 11.60
CA TYR A 284 12.53 20.68 11.81
C TYR A 284 12.03 19.53 10.91
N THR A 285 10.84 19.69 10.32
CA THR A 285 10.31 18.79 9.28
C THR A 285 11.02 19.03 7.95
N LYS A 286 11.59 17.97 7.37
CA LYS A 286 12.27 18.01 6.08
C LYS A 286 11.36 17.48 4.97
N ILE A 287 11.90 17.42 3.75
CA ILE A 287 11.12 17.14 2.54
C ILE A 287 10.52 15.72 2.48
N GLY A 288 11.10 14.75 3.19
CA GLY A 288 10.65 13.35 3.21
C GLY A 288 9.17 13.18 3.55
N PRO A 289 8.73 13.50 4.79
CA PRO A 289 7.34 13.39 5.19
C PRO A 289 6.41 14.27 4.37
N ILE A 290 6.88 15.44 3.91
CA ILE A 290 6.08 16.36 3.08
C ILE A 290 5.78 15.71 1.73
N LEU A 291 6.79 15.14 1.07
CA LEU A 291 6.62 14.47 -0.21
C LEU A 291 5.82 13.18 -0.09
N SER A 292 6.03 12.39 0.96
CA SER A 292 5.23 11.19 1.24
C SER A 292 3.74 11.54 1.39
N LEU A 293 3.43 12.54 2.23
CA LEU A 293 2.07 13.02 2.40
C LEU A 293 1.48 13.56 1.09
N PHE A 294 2.23 14.43 0.40
CA PHE A 294 1.77 15.05 -0.84
C PHE A 294 1.47 14.02 -1.92
N THR A 295 2.40 13.08 -2.15
CA THR A 295 2.25 12.04 -3.17
C THR A 295 1.06 11.15 -2.88
N SER A 296 0.89 10.68 -1.64
CA SER A 296 -0.23 9.81 -1.27
C SER A 296 -1.59 10.50 -1.39
N TRP A 297 -1.73 11.76 -0.96
CA TRP A 297 -2.99 12.51 -1.11
C TRP A 297 -3.27 12.90 -2.57
N PHE A 298 -2.23 13.21 -3.34
CA PHE A 298 -2.38 13.51 -4.75
C PHE A 298 -2.79 12.28 -5.55
N ASP A 299 -2.18 11.12 -5.28
CA ASP A 299 -2.55 9.84 -5.88
C ASP A 299 -4.00 9.49 -5.57
N PHE A 300 -4.41 9.61 -4.30
CA PHE A 300 -5.81 9.46 -3.91
C PHE A 300 -6.76 10.33 -4.75
N GLY A 301 -6.45 11.63 -4.89
CA GLY A 301 -7.27 12.56 -5.68
C GLY A 301 -7.32 12.19 -7.17
N LEU A 302 -6.18 11.84 -7.75
CA LEU A 302 -6.03 11.46 -9.15
C LEU A 302 -6.74 10.14 -9.46
N GLU A 303 -6.63 9.15 -8.59
CA GLU A 303 -7.26 7.83 -8.74
C GLU A 303 -8.76 7.89 -8.54
N LEU A 304 -9.24 8.65 -7.55
CA LEU A 304 -10.68 8.85 -7.34
C LEU A 304 -11.30 9.60 -8.52
N TRP A 305 -10.62 10.65 -9.02
CA TRP A 305 -11.03 11.35 -10.24
C TRP A 305 -11.07 10.41 -11.44
N PHE A 306 -10.01 9.65 -11.68
CA PHE A 306 -9.93 8.74 -12.83
C PHE A 306 -11.00 7.66 -12.77
N LEU A 307 -11.17 7.03 -11.60
CA LEU A 307 -12.19 6.00 -11.38
C LEU A 307 -13.59 6.56 -11.60
N GLN A 308 -13.93 7.71 -11.00
CA GLN A 308 -15.24 8.34 -11.16
C GLN A 308 -15.51 8.74 -12.62
N TRP A 309 -14.54 9.38 -13.28
CA TRP A 309 -14.67 9.82 -14.66
C TRP A 309 -14.80 8.62 -15.61
N ALA A 310 -13.95 7.61 -15.46
CA ALA A 310 -13.92 6.47 -16.36
C ALA A 310 -15.12 5.54 -16.17
N LEU A 311 -15.58 5.30 -14.92
CA LEU A 311 -16.81 4.56 -14.67
C LEU A 311 -18.03 5.26 -15.27
N ARG A 312 -18.13 6.59 -15.10
CA ARG A 312 -19.19 7.36 -15.76
C ARG A 312 -19.11 7.17 -17.27
N ARG A 313 -17.94 7.35 -17.88
CA ARG A 313 -17.75 7.19 -19.31
C ARG A 313 -18.11 5.79 -19.81
N LEU A 314 -17.70 4.74 -19.09
CA LEU A 314 -17.92 3.35 -19.51
C LEU A 314 -19.35 2.86 -19.32
N PHE A 315 -20.08 3.38 -18.33
CA PHE A 315 -21.37 2.84 -17.90
C PHE A 315 -22.57 3.80 -18.02
N THR A 316 -22.38 5.10 -18.30
CA THR A 316 -23.52 5.92 -18.73
C THR A 316 -23.91 5.54 -20.16
N THR A 317 -25.12 5.00 -20.33
CA THR A 317 -25.65 4.61 -21.62
C THR A 317 -25.83 5.83 -22.52
N HIS A 318 -25.28 5.76 -23.73
CA HIS A 318 -25.57 6.74 -24.76
C HIS A 318 -26.98 6.44 -25.30
N PRO A 319 -27.87 7.45 -25.46
CA PRO A 319 -29.26 7.22 -25.91
C PRO A 319 -29.36 6.52 -27.27
N SER A 320 -28.31 6.60 -28.09
CA SER A 320 -28.20 5.88 -29.36
C SER A 320 -28.07 4.36 -29.20
N VAL A 321 -27.43 3.87 -28.12
CA VAL A 321 -27.27 2.43 -27.84
C VAL A 321 -28.55 1.85 -27.21
N GLU A 322 -29.28 2.66 -26.44
CA GLU A 322 -30.63 2.30 -25.97
C GLU A 322 -31.60 2.20 -27.15
N ALA A 323 -31.53 3.13 -28.11
CA ALA A 323 -32.31 3.07 -29.34
C ALA A 323 -31.97 1.85 -30.20
N GLU A 324 -30.67 1.49 -30.32
CA GLU A 324 -30.24 0.29 -31.05
C GLU A 324 -30.67 -1.01 -30.35
N ARG A 325 -30.59 -1.06 -29.01
CA ARG A 325 -31.10 -2.20 -28.23
C ARG A 325 -32.60 -2.34 -28.31
N ALA A 326 -33.35 -1.24 -28.26
CA ALA A 326 -34.79 -1.22 -28.48
C ALA A 326 -35.13 -1.71 -29.89
N ALA A 327 -34.38 -1.29 -30.91
CA ALA A 327 -34.54 -1.75 -32.28
C ALA A 327 -34.19 -3.23 -32.48
N GLN A 328 -33.18 -3.76 -31.79
CA GLN A 328 -32.81 -5.18 -31.84
C GLN A 328 -33.77 -6.07 -31.04
N ALA A 329 -34.25 -5.61 -29.88
CA ALA A 329 -35.31 -6.30 -29.14
C ALA A 329 -36.60 -6.39 -29.95
N ALA A 330 -37.00 -5.29 -30.61
CA ALA A 330 -38.15 -5.27 -31.51
C ALA A 330 -38.00 -6.21 -32.72
N LYS A 331 -36.78 -6.45 -33.22
CA LYS A 331 -36.53 -7.43 -34.30
C LYS A 331 -36.59 -8.89 -33.83
N ASN A 332 -36.22 -9.15 -32.59
CA ASN A 332 -36.22 -10.50 -32.03
C ASN A 332 -37.57 -10.93 -31.45
N GLU A 333 -38.50 -9.98 -31.24
CA GLU A 333 -39.88 -10.25 -30.79
C GLU A 333 -40.88 -10.46 -31.94
N ILE A 334 -40.48 -10.33 -33.21
CA ILE A 334 -41.36 -10.68 -34.34
C ILE A 334 -41.30 -12.20 -34.55
N PRO A 335 -42.38 -12.96 -34.27
CA PRO A 335 -42.42 -14.37 -34.61
C PRO A 335 -42.46 -14.49 -36.12
N LEU A 336 -41.49 -15.19 -36.70
CA LEU A 336 -41.51 -15.64 -38.08
C LEU A 336 -42.49 -16.82 -38.20
N GLU A 337 -43.78 -16.54 -38.11
CA GLU A 337 -44.84 -17.42 -38.60
C GLU A 337 -45.84 -16.57 -39.40
N THR A 338 -45.74 -16.69 -40.73
CA THR A 338 -46.82 -17.03 -41.67
C THR A 338 -46.44 -16.54 -43.06
N VAL A 339 -45.60 -17.30 -43.76
CA VAL A 339 -45.73 -17.43 -45.23
C VAL A 339 -45.36 -18.87 -45.60
N GLU A 340 -46.30 -19.79 -45.43
CA GLU A 340 -46.33 -20.98 -46.27
C GLU A 340 -47.77 -21.26 -46.77
N SER A 341 -47.87 -21.24 -48.10
CA SER A 341 -48.78 -22.02 -48.95
C SER A 341 -50.28 -21.67 -48.99
N THR A 342 -50.68 -21.09 -50.13
CA THR A 342 -51.80 -21.50 -51.00
C THR A 342 -51.61 -20.74 -52.32
N SER A 343 -51.72 -21.27 -53.54
CA SER A 343 -51.99 -22.60 -54.06
C SER A 343 -51.59 -22.58 -55.54
N SER A 344 -51.02 -23.66 -56.04
CA SER A 344 -51.04 -24.00 -57.46
C SER A 344 -52.44 -24.46 -57.87
N ALA A 345 -53.06 -23.80 -58.85
CA ALA A 345 -53.96 -24.37 -59.85
C ALA A 345 -54.00 -23.44 -61.06
#